data_AF-A0A117MES0-F1
#
_entry.id   AF-A0A117MES0-F1
#
_cell.length_a   1.000
_cell.length_b   1.000
_cell.length_c   1.000
_cell.angle_alpha   90.00
_cell.angle_beta   90.00
_cell.angle_gamma   90.00
#
_symmetry.space_group_name_H-M   'P 1'
#
loop_
_entity.id
_entity.type
_entity.pdbx_description
1 polymer ?
#
loop_
_entity_poly.entity_id
_entity_poly.type
_entity_poly.pdbx_seq_one_letter_code
_entity_poly.pdbx_strand_id
1 'polypeptide(L)'
;MTLSECINNSLTEPISRPDAVIVALSHPGVAEAIENDSFQISVGTLNVPDIREQSLKKFYVVRIDRSNITTHEPLESLLVDVTYEGSVYKVRRMPPPLENSSNSIE
;
A
#
# COMPACT_ATOMS: atom_id res chain seq x y z
N MET A 1 -24.52 12.12 29.55
CA MET A 1 -24.18 11.58 28.22
C MET A 1 -25.47 11.21 27.54
N THR A 2 -25.81 11.95 26.49
CA THR A 2 -27.02 11.67 25.70
C THR A 2 -26.61 10.97 24.41
N LEU A 3 -27.45 10.05 23.91
CA LEU A 3 -27.19 9.26 22.69
C LEU A 3 -26.84 10.15 21.47
N SER A 4 -27.31 11.41 21.48
CA SER A 4 -27.04 12.46 20.50
C SER A 4 -25.58 12.92 20.44
N GLU A 5 -24.81 12.79 21.52
CA GLU A 5 -23.36 13.11 21.52
C GLU A 5 -22.54 12.02 20.83
N CYS A 6 -23.09 10.81 20.64
CA CYS A 6 -22.40 9.69 20.00
C CYS A 6 -22.54 9.67 18.46
N ILE A 7 -23.48 10.43 17.90
CA ILE A 7 -23.79 10.40 16.45
C ILE A 7 -22.78 11.24 15.63
N ASN A 8 -22.10 12.20 16.26
CA ASN A 8 -21.10 13.07 15.60
C ASN A 8 -19.64 12.70 15.88
N ASN A 9 -19.41 11.62 16.64
CA ASN A 9 -18.05 11.11 16.86
C ASN A 9 -17.66 10.20 15.71
N SER A 10 -17.27 10.81 14.58
CA SER A 10 -16.41 10.13 13.61
C SER A 10 -15.03 9.97 14.25
N LEU A 11 -14.91 8.94 15.09
CA LEU A 11 -13.73 8.65 15.91
C LEU A 11 -13.43 7.15 15.84
N THR A 12 -13.26 6.63 14.64
CA THR A 12 -12.29 5.55 14.47
C THR A 12 -10.94 6.22 14.26
N GLU A 13 -10.12 6.24 15.31
CA GLU A 13 -8.70 6.57 15.14
C GLU A 13 -8.13 5.78 13.96
N PRO A 14 -7.27 6.39 13.13
CA PRO A 14 -6.69 5.69 12.01
C PRO A 14 -5.96 4.45 12.50
N ILE A 15 -6.07 3.35 11.74
CA ILE A 15 -5.29 2.14 12.00
C ILE A 15 -3.79 2.47 12.02
N SER A 16 -3.00 1.69 12.75
CA SER A 16 -1.57 1.94 12.82
C SER A 16 -0.86 1.61 11.50
N ARG A 17 0.37 2.12 11.31
CA ARG A 17 1.20 1.75 10.14
C ARG A 17 1.45 0.24 10.04
N PRO A 18 1.79 -0.48 11.14
CA PRO A 18 1.88 -1.94 11.10
C PRO A 18 0.58 -2.63 10.70
N ASP A 19 -0.57 -2.17 11.20
CA ASP A 19 -1.87 -2.76 10.84
C ASP A 19 -2.16 -2.60 9.36
N ALA A 20 -1.77 -1.46 8.76
CA ALA A 20 -1.91 -1.24 7.33
C ALA A 20 -1.08 -2.25 6.51
N VAL A 21 0.10 -2.62 6.99
CA VAL A 21 0.93 -3.68 6.37
C VAL A 21 0.23 -5.03 6.47
N ILE A 22 -0.31 -5.38 7.65
CA ILE A 22 -1.03 -6.65 7.86
C ILE A 22 -2.25 -6.73 6.92
N VAL A 23 -3.03 -5.66 6.83
CA VAL A 23 -4.19 -5.57 5.92
C VAL A 23 -3.75 -5.73 4.46
N ALA A 24 -2.66 -5.08 4.04
CA ALA A 24 -2.15 -5.19 2.68
C ALA A 24 -1.69 -6.61 2.34
N LEU A 25 -0.93 -7.26 3.24
CA LEU A 25 -0.43 -8.63 3.04
C LEU A 25 -1.54 -9.68 3.07
N SER A 26 -2.63 -9.41 3.81
CA SER A 26 -3.79 -10.30 3.90
C SER A 26 -4.71 -10.23 2.68
N HIS A 27 -4.47 -9.27 1.77
CA HIS A 27 -5.27 -9.15 0.56
C HIS A 27 -4.96 -10.30 -0.42
N PRO A 28 -5.96 -11.04 -0.93
CA PRO A 28 -5.72 -12.21 -1.80
C PRO A 28 -4.83 -11.91 -3.00
N GLY A 29 -5.05 -10.78 -3.68
CA GLY A 29 -4.23 -10.36 -4.83
C GLY A 29 -2.77 -10.00 -4.51
N VAL A 30 -2.41 -9.91 -3.23
CA VAL A 30 -1.04 -9.71 -2.73
C VAL A 30 -0.47 -11.02 -2.20
N ALA A 31 -1.22 -11.74 -1.37
CA ALA A 31 -0.80 -13.01 -0.77
C ALA A 31 -0.41 -14.05 -1.84
N GLU A 32 -1.20 -14.18 -2.90
CA GLU A 32 -0.92 -15.08 -4.03
C GLU A 32 0.34 -14.69 -4.82
N ALA A 33 0.74 -13.42 -4.76
CA ALA A 33 1.88 -12.93 -5.53
C ALA A 33 3.21 -13.23 -4.85
N ILE A 34 3.28 -13.34 -3.52
CA ILE A 34 4.55 -13.31 -2.77
C ILE A 34 5.05 -14.68 -2.27
N GLU A 35 4.39 -15.79 -2.63
CA GLU A 35 4.55 -17.10 -1.98
C GLU A 35 5.99 -17.67 -2.00
N ASN A 36 6.89 -17.18 -2.87
CA ASN A 36 8.27 -17.69 -2.97
C ASN A 36 9.32 -16.60 -3.29
N ASP A 37 9.09 -15.36 -2.85
CA ASP A 37 10.00 -14.24 -3.14
C ASP A 37 10.68 -13.67 -1.90
N SER A 38 11.80 -12.98 -2.12
CA SER A 38 12.30 -12.01 -1.16
C SER A 38 11.52 -10.70 -1.33
N PHE A 39 11.16 -10.03 -0.24
CA PHE A 39 10.44 -8.77 -0.32
C PHE A 39 10.95 -7.70 0.64
N GLN A 40 10.84 -6.45 0.21
CA GLN A 40 11.06 -5.27 1.03
C GLN A 40 9.76 -4.46 1.10
N ILE A 41 9.36 -4.07 2.32
CA ILE A 41 8.13 -3.32 2.56
C ILE A 41 8.48 -1.90 3.00
N SER A 42 7.80 -0.92 2.41
CA SER A 42 7.82 0.47 2.87
C SER A 42 6.40 1.02 2.93
N VAL A 43 6.17 1.94 3.87
CA VAL A 43 4.84 2.54 4.11
C VAL A 43 4.92 4.04 3.98
N GLY A 44 4.20 4.58 3.00
CA GLY A 44 3.98 6.00 2.81
C GLY A 44 2.55 6.43 3.19
N THR A 45 2.26 7.71 3.02
CA THR A 45 0.92 8.28 3.18
C THR A 45 0.53 9.05 1.93
N LEU A 46 -0.70 8.89 1.47
CA LEU A 46 -1.26 9.60 0.33
C LEU A 46 -2.54 10.32 0.75
N ASN A 47 -2.65 11.60 0.39
CA ASN A 47 -3.86 12.38 0.56
C ASN A 47 -4.48 12.62 -0.81
N VAL A 48 -5.72 12.16 -1.01
CA VAL A 48 -6.46 12.31 -2.27
C VAL A 48 -7.67 13.20 -2.02
N PRO A 49 -7.90 14.25 -2.84
CA PRO A 49 -9.11 15.05 -2.73
C PRO A 49 -10.37 14.21 -2.95
N ASP A 50 -11.31 14.27 -2.02
CA ASP A 50 -12.66 13.76 -2.20
C ASP A 50 -13.61 14.91 -2.54
N ILE A 51 -14.01 14.93 -3.81
CA ILE A 51 -14.91 15.94 -4.38
C ILE A 51 -16.31 15.85 -3.74
N ARG A 52 -16.70 14.68 -3.20
CA ARG A 52 -18.02 14.48 -2.56
C ARG A 52 -18.08 15.03 -1.15
N GLU A 53 -16.99 14.92 -0.41
CA GLU A 53 -16.93 15.31 1.01
C GLU A 53 -16.23 16.66 1.24
N GLN A 54 -15.74 17.32 0.18
CA GLN A 54 -14.89 18.52 0.27
C GLN A 54 -13.72 18.33 1.25
N SER A 55 -13.24 17.09 1.38
CA SER A 55 -12.25 16.66 2.35
C SER A 55 -11.10 15.93 1.64
N LEU A 56 -9.96 15.74 2.33
CA LEU A 56 -8.89 14.88 1.83
C LEU A 56 -9.07 13.48 2.40
N LYS A 57 -9.26 12.49 1.52
CA LYS A 57 -9.16 11.07 1.88
C LYS A 57 -7.70 10.69 2.10
N LYS A 58 -7.42 10.10 3.26
CA LYS A 58 -6.08 9.70 3.67
C LYS A 58 -5.91 8.19 3.52
N PHE A 59 -4.78 7.79 2.97
CA PHE A 59 -4.42 6.39 2.75
C PHE A 59 -3.01 6.14 3.27
N TYR A 60 -2.78 4.94 3.78
CA TYR A 60 -1.44 4.35 3.81
C TYR A 60 -1.15 3.75 2.44
N VAL A 61 0.03 4.02 1.89
CA VAL A 61 0.51 3.38 0.66
C VAL A 61 1.56 2.37 1.07
N VAL A 62 1.20 1.09 1.06
CA VAL A 62 2.12 -0.01 1.35
C VAL A 62 2.76 -0.44 0.04
N ARG A 63 4.06 -0.20 -0.10
CA ARG A 63 4.87 -0.64 -1.23
C ARG A 63 5.60 -1.92 -0.85
N ILE A 64 5.42 -2.97 -1.65
CA ILE A 64 6.04 -4.28 -1.50
C ILE A 64 6.89 -4.51 -2.75
N ASP A 65 8.20 -4.40 -2.60
CA ASP A 65 9.16 -4.70 -3.67
C ASP A 65 9.50 -6.18 -3.63
N ARG A 66 9.24 -6.88 -4.72
CA ARG A 66 9.54 -8.31 -4.86
C ARG A 66 10.84 -8.50 -5.62
N SER A 67 11.65 -9.41 -5.13
CA SER A 67 12.89 -9.84 -5.75
C SER A 67 12.94 -11.37 -5.75
N ASN A 68 13.54 -11.94 -6.79
CA ASN A 68 13.78 -13.37 -6.84
C ASN A 68 14.63 -13.78 -5.62
N ILE A 69 14.20 -14.79 -4.87
CA ILE A 69 14.87 -15.20 -3.63
C ILE A 69 16.30 -15.73 -3.87
N THR A 70 16.57 -16.24 -5.06
CA THR A 70 17.86 -16.84 -5.44
C THR A 70 18.77 -15.86 -6.16
N THR A 71 18.25 -15.13 -7.16
CA THR A 71 19.06 -14.21 -7.98
C THR A 71 19.12 -12.79 -7.42
N HIS A 72 18.23 -12.45 -6.47
CA HIS A 72 18.01 -11.09 -5.97
C HIS A 72 17.57 -10.06 -7.04
N GLU A 73 17.27 -10.51 -8.26
CA GLU A 73 16.80 -9.63 -9.33
C GLU A 73 15.40 -9.08 -9.01
N PRO A 74 15.13 -7.80 -9.30
CA PRO A 74 13.81 -7.21 -9.09
C PRO A 74 12.78 -7.86 -10.02
N LEU A 75 11.64 -8.27 -9.44
CA LEU A 75 10.54 -8.91 -10.17
C LEU A 75 9.42 -7.91 -10.49
N GLU A 76 8.76 -7.40 -9.46
CA GLU A 76 7.74 -6.36 -9.57
C GLU A 76 7.56 -5.65 -8.23
N SER A 77 6.97 -4.46 -8.24
CA SER A 77 6.51 -3.81 -7.01
C SER A 77 4.98 -3.82 -6.95
N LEU A 78 4.43 -4.15 -5.79
CA LEU A 78 3.01 -3.98 -5.47
C LEU A 78 2.83 -2.69 -4.68
N LEU A 79 1.91 -1.84 -5.11
CA LEU A 79 1.45 -0.67 -4.37
C LEU A 79 0.02 -0.89 -3.91
N VAL A 80 -0.17 -0.94 -2.60
CA VAL A 80 -1.46 -1.19 -1.95
C VAL A 80 -1.90 0.06 -1.19
N ASP A 81 -3.01 0.65 -1.61
CA ASP A 81 -3.62 1.79 -0.92
C ASP A 81 -4.59 1.25 0.14
N VAL A 82 -4.28 1.49 1.41
CA VAL A 82 -5.08 1.07 2.57
C VAL A 82 -5.72 2.30 3.20
N THR A 83 -7.04 2.29 3.37
CA THR A 83 -7.76 3.37 4.05
C THR A 83 -7.36 3.42 5.53
N TYR A 84 -7.51 4.59 6.15
CA TYR A 84 -7.28 4.72 7.60
C TYR A 84 -8.27 3.90 8.46
N GLU A 85 -9.34 3.39 7.85
CA GLU A 85 -10.30 2.44 8.46
C GLU A 85 -9.87 0.97 8.30
N GLY A 86 -8.75 0.68 7.62
CA GLY A 86 -8.22 -0.67 7.47
C GLY A 86 -8.83 -1.49 6.33
N SER A 87 -9.28 -0.84 5.26
CA SER A 87 -9.74 -1.52 4.05
C SER A 87 -8.78 -1.29 2.88
N VAL A 88 -8.57 -2.30 2.04
CA VAL A 88 -7.81 -2.14 0.80
C VAL A 88 -8.67 -1.40 -0.22
N TYR A 89 -8.22 -0.22 -0.63
CA TYR A 89 -8.86 0.58 -1.66
C TYR A 89 -8.43 0.18 -3.06
N LYS A 90 -7.11 -0.03 -3.26
CA LYS A 90 -6.55 -0.32 -4.57
C LYS A 90 -5.24 -1.09 -4.47
N VAL A 91 -5.05 -2.04 -5.39
CA VAL A 91 -3.77 -2.72 -5.63
C VAL A 91 -3.28 -2.35 -7.02
N ARG A 92 -2.01 -1.97 -7.15
CA ARG A 92 -1.34 -1.65 -8.42
C ARG A 92 -0.05 -2.45 -8.53
N ARG A 93 0.21 -3.00 -9.70
CA ARG A 93 1.48 -3.67 -10.04
C ARG A 93 2.35 -2.73 -10.84
N MET A 94 3.62 -2.65 -10.49
CA MET A 94 4.63 -1.92 -11.26
C MET A 94 5.67 -2.91 -11.77
N PRO A 95 5.99 -2.90 -13.07
CA PRO A 95 7.06 -3.73 -13.62
C PRO A 95 8.39 -3.38 -12.95
N PRO A 96 9.39 -4.27 -13.02
CA PRO A 96 10.70 -3.98 -12.49
C PRO A 96 11.31 -2.80 -13.26
N PRO A 97 12.18 -1.99 -12.62
CA PRO A 97 12.88 -0.95 -13.35
C PRO A 97 13.67 -1.58 -14.49
N LEU A 98 13.43 -1.14 -15.72
CA LEU A 98 14.24 -1.51 -16.87
C LEU A 98 15.69 -1.10 -16.55
N GLU A 99 16.63 -2.05 -16.61
CA GLU A 99 18.03 -1.69 -16.63
C GLU A 99 18.23 -0.72 -17.79
N ASN A 100 18.58 0.53 -17.48
CA ASN A 100 19.14 1.41 -18.49
C ASN A 100 20.42 0.72 -18.96
N SER A 101 20.37 0.10 -20.14
CA SER A 101 21.56 -0.32 -20.87
C SER A 101 22.39 0.94 -21.08
N SER A 102 23.33 1.16 -20.17
CA SER A 102 24.44 2.08 -20.37
C SER A 102 25.28 1.44 -21.46
N ASN A 103 24.89 1.64 -22.72
CA ASN A 103 25.82 1.50 -23.81
C ASN A 103 26.82 2.65 -23.65
N SER A 104 27.93 2.32 -22.98
CA SER A 104 29.22 2.95 -23.22
C SER A 104 29.39 3.07 -24.73
N ILE A 105 29.41 4.28 -25.24
CA ILE A 105 30.01 4.57 -26.53
C ILE A 105 31.35 5.19 -26.17
N GLU A 106 32.40 4.36 -26.29
CA GLU A 106 33.78 4.83 -26.53
C GLU A 106 33.85 5.62 -27.84
#